data_AF-A0A956EVU1-F1
#
_entry.id   AF-A0A956EVU1-F1
#
_cell.length_a   1.000
_cell.length_b   1.000
_cell.length_c   1.000
_cell.angle_alpha   90.00
_cell.angle_beta   90.00
_cell.angle_gamma   90.00
#
_symmetry.space_group_name_H-M   'P 1'
#
loop_
_entity.id
_entity.type
_entity.pdbx_description
1 polymer ?
#
loop_
_entity_poly.entity_id
_entity_poly.type
_entity_poly.pdbx_seq_one_letter_code
_entity_poly.pdbx_strand_id
1 'polypeptide(L)'
;MPRCYFLGICSGSSLDQGSNNVSLFNLIEQLNVPPASGPGAVKPPANGMIPVELHAYWVLQPEEIGLSFQTRFVLQSLDSGLEIPTDITQHVSQTPRFRTRSLGLPHPPVVGSYALKVDWRSDDSEGWIRDLLTWPLNVAEVQPRPAVTMH
;
A
#
# COMPACT_ATOMS: atom_id res chain seq x y z
N MET A 1 -0.69 -21.93 3.20
CA MET A 1 -0.61 -20.56 3.76
C MET A 1 -0.86 -19.58 2.62
N PRO A 2 -1.72 -18.54 2.76
CA PRO A 2 -1.98 -17.58 1.70
C PRO A 2 -0.66 -16.96 1.25
N ARG A 3 -0.38 -17.06 -0.06
CA ARG A 3 0.85 -16.51 -0.63
C ARG A 3 0.51 -15.31 -1.49
N CYS A 4 1.10 -14.17 -1.17
CA CYS A 4 1.02 -13.01 -2.04
C CYS A 4 1.85 -13.28 -3.30
N TYR A 5 1.28 -13.02 -4.47
CA TYR A 5 1.99 -13.12 -5.74
C TYR A 5 2.05 -11.79 -6.49
N PHE A 6 1.33 -10.77 -6.02
CA PHE A 6 1.40 -9.40 -6.54
C PHE A 6 1.15 -8.43 -5.39
N LEU A 7 2.00 -7.40 -5.30
CA LEU A 7 1.86 -6.28 -4.39
C LEU A 7 2.11 -5.01 -5.19
N GLY A 8 1.31 -3.97 -5.01
CA GLY A 8 1.55 -2.70 -5.70
C GLY A 8 0.74 -1.53 -5.17
N ILE A 9 1.20 -0.33 -5.54
CA ILE A 9 0.52 0.93 -5.26
C ILE A 9 0.12 1.54 -6.60
N CYS A 10 -1.11 2.03 -6.73
CA CYS A 10 -1.54 2.74 -7.92
C CYS A 10 -2.46 3.92 -7.58
N SER A 11 -2.63 4.84 -8.52
CA SER A 11 -3.54 5.99 -8.35
C SER A 11 -5.02 5.60 -8.54
N GLY A 12 -5.28 4.44 -9.14
CA GLY A 12 -6.62 3.95 -9.40
C GLY A 12 -6.60 2.62 -10.12
N SER A 13 -7.72 1.89 -10.06
CA SER A 13 -7.91 0.64 -10.78
C SER A 13 -9.33 0.48 -11.30
N SER A 14 -9.50 -0.45 -12.24
CA SER A 14 -10.81 -0.89 -12.70
C SER A 14 -10.86 -2.40 -12.81
N LEU A 15 -12.06 -2.96 -12.60
CA LEU A 15 -12.36 -4.38 -12.77
C LEU A 15 -13.40 -4.52 -13.88
N ASP A 16 -13.05 -5.21 -14.95
CA ASP A 16 -14.03 -5.61 -15.95
C ASP A 16 -14.78 -6.86 -15.45
N GLN A 17 -16.10 -6.73 -15.24
CA GLN A 17 -16.94 -7.80 -14.73
C GLN A 17 -17.12 -8.95 -15.75
N GLY A 18 -16.99 -8.66 -17.05
CA GLY A 18 -17.17 -9.68 -18.10
C GLY A 18 -15.99 -10.63 -18.21
N SER A 19 -14.76 -10.10 -18.19
CA SER A 19 -13.53 -10.89 -18.33
C SER A 19 -12.80 -11.17 -17.01
N ASN A 20 -13.23 -10.56 -15.91
CA ASN A 20 -12.54 -10.60 -14.61
C ASN A 20 -11.08 -10.10 -14.69
N ASN A 21 -10.80 -9.20 -15.64
CA ASN A 21 -9.53 -8.52 -15.79
C ASN A 21 -9.48 -7.27 -14.93
N VAL A 22 -8.32 -7.05 -14.30
CA VAL A 22 -8.05 -5.84 -13.53
C VAL A 22 -7.06 -4.98 -14.29
N SER A 23 -7.37 -3.70 -14.45
CA SER A 23 -6.44 -2.69 -14.94
C SER A 23 -5.99 -1.82 -13.79
N LEU A 24 -4.68 -1.66 -13.64
CA LEU A 24 -4.05 -0.77 -12.67
C LEU A 24 -3.53 0.47 -13.39
N PHE A 25 -3.88 1.65 -12.89
CA PHE A 25 -3.55 2.92 -13.53
C PHE A 25 -2.52 3.71 -12.71
N ASN A 26 -1.43 4.08 -13.36
CA ASN A 26 -0.28 4.76 -12.77
C ASN A 26 0.24 4.02 -11.54
N LEU A 27 1.03 2.97 -11.78
CA LEU A 27 1.78 2.31 -10.70
C LEU A 27 2.73 3.33 -10.06
N ILE A 28 2.70 3.41 -8.73
CA ILE A 28 3.36 4.47 -7.96
C ILE A 28 4.59 3.90 -7.28
N GLU A 29 5.76 4.29 -7.77
CA GLU A 29 7.05 4.02 -7.12
C GLU A 29 7.65 5.29 -6.50
N GLN A 30 7.03 6.45 -6.72
CA GLN A 30 7.41 7.70 -6.06
C GLN A 30 6.17 8.52 -5.66
N LEU A 31 6.16 8.98 -4.41
CA LEU A 31 5.21 9.96 -3.91
C LEU A 31 5.91 11.29 -3.66
N ASN A 32 5.33 12.36 -4.19
CA ASN A 32 5.76 13.70 -3.86
C ASN A 32 4.80 14.27 -2.80
N VAL A 33 5.32 14.50 -1.60
CA VAL A 33 4.56 15.06 -0.47
C VAL A 33 4.85 16.56 -0.34
N PRO A 34 3.91 17.37 0.15
CA PRO A 34 4.19 18.75 0.49
C PRO A 34 5.33 18.86 1.53
N PRO A 35 6.10 19.94 1.54
CA PRO A 35 7.13 20.16 2.55
C PRO A 35 6.56 20.09 3.96
N ALA A 36 7.30 19.46 4.89
CA ALA A 36 6.87 19.38 6.29
C ALA A 36 6.97 20.74 7.01
N SER A 37 7.83 21.64 6.51
CA SER A 37 8.04 22.98 7.06
C SER A 37 8.45 23.99 5.98
N GLY A 38 8.28 25.28 6.24
CA GLY A 38 8.66 26.36 5.31
C GLY A 38 7.55 26.83 4.36
N PRO A 39 7.89 27.70 3.38
CA PRO A 39 6.94 28.24 2.42
C PRO A 39 6.33 27.12 1.57
N GLY A 40 5.00 26.98 1.61
CA GLY A 40 4.29 25.91 0.90
C GLY A 40 4.11 24.62 1.71
N ALA A 41 4.46 24.62 3.01
CA ALA A 41 4.14 23.52 3.89
C ALA A 41 2.62 23.32 4.00
N VAL A 42 2.16 22.08 3.84
CA VAL A 42 0.76 21.70 3.95
C VAL A 42 0.64 20.69 5.08
N LYS A 43 -0.31 20.93 6.00
CA LYS A 43 -0.61 19.96 7.05
C LYS A 43 -1.01 18.63 6.41
N PRO A 44 -0.51 17.47 6.89
CA PRO A 44 -0.94 16.16 6.41
C PRO A 44 -2.48 16.06 6.41
N PRO A 45 -3.07 15.24 5.52
CA PRO A 45 -4.51 14.99 5.51
C PRO A 45 -5.05 14.69 6.92
N ALA A 46 -6.27 15.13 7.23
CA ALA A 46 -6.82 14.99 8.58
C ALA A 46 -6.94 13.52 9.05
N ASN A 47 -7.05 12.58 8.10
CA ASN A 47 -7.05 11.14 8.34
C ASN A 47 -5.63 10.52 8.35
N GLY A 48 -4.59 11.31 8.09
CA GLY A 48 -3.19 10.84 8.03
C GLY A 48 -2.87 9.94 6.83
N MET A 49 -3.76 9.84 5.83
CA MET A 49 -3.63 8.89 4.72
C MET A 49 -3.49 9.60 3.37
N ILE A 50 -2.56 9.14 2.55
CA ILE A 50 -2.36 9.55 1.16
C ILE A 50 -3.35 8.76 0.28
N PRO A 51 -4.17 9.41 -0.56
CA PRO A 51 -5.25 8.75 -1.31
C PRO A 51 -4.71 7.97 -2.52
N VAL A 52 -4.21 6.77 -2.27
CA VAL A 52 -3.77 5.80 -3.29
C VAL A 52 -4.44 4.46 -3.05
N GLU A 53 -4.42 3.58 -4.05
CA GLU A 53 -4.90 2.22 -3.90
C GLU A 53 -3.74 1.25 -3.69
N LEU A 54 -3.84 0.44 -2.64
CA LEU A 54 -2.93 -0.67 -2.34
C LEU A 54 -3.55 -1.96 -2.83
N HIS A 55 -2.83 -2.71 -3.66
CA HIS A 55 -3.28 -3.98 -4.21
C HIS A 55 -2.39 -5.11 -3.69
N ALA A 56 -2.99 -6.17 -3.16
CA ALA A 56 -2.31 -7.42 -2.84
C ALA A 56 -3.12 -8.61 -3.38
N TYR A 57 -2.50 -9.43 -4.22
CA TYR A 57 -3.16 -10.60 -4.81
C TYR A 57 -2.55 -11.88 -4.29
N TRP A 58 -3.43 -12.83 -4.01
CA TRP A 58 -3.14 -14.00 -3.20
C TRP A 58 -3.53 -15.28 -3.92
N VAL A 59 -2.72 -16.31 -3.72
CA VAL A 59 -3.08 -17.68 -4.03
C VAL A 59 -3.25 -18.46 -2.73
N LEU A 60 -4.35 -19.19 -2.64
CA LEU A 60 -4.73 -20.05 -1.52
C LEU A 60 -4.57 -21.51 -1.94
N GLN A 61 -4.04 -22.34 -1.04
CA GLN A 61 -4.08 -23.79 -1.18
C GLN A 61 -5.50 -24.33 -0.92
N PRO A 62 -5.85 -25.52 -1.42
CA PRO A 62 -7.19 -26.09 -1.28
C PRO A 62 -7.71 -26.12 0.16
N GLU A 63 -6.85 -26.44 1.13
CA GLU A 63 -7.15 -26.50 2.56
C GLU A 63 -7.41 -25.14 3.22
N GLU A 64 -7.18 -24.04 2.51
CA GLU A 64 -7.30 -22.68 3.02
C GLU A 64 -8.54 -21.95 2.53
N ILE A 65 -9.20 -22.52 1.53
CA ILE A 65 -10.41 -21.95 0.95
C ILE A 65 -11.52 -22.01 2.00
N GLY A 66 -12.19 -20.88 2.20
CA GLY A 66 -13.24 -20.73 3.22
C GLY A 66 -12.72 -20.45 4.63
N LEU A 67 -11.40 -20.49 4.87
CA LEU A 67 -10.83 -20.08 6.15
C LEU A 67 -10.66 -18.56 6.21
N SER A 68 -10.83 -18.01 7.41
CA SER A 68 -10.60 -16.59 7.67
C SER A 68 -9.14 -16.29 7.93
N PHE A 69 -8.70 -15.16 7.41
CA PHE A 69 -7.36 -14.62 7.67
C PHE A 69 -7.39 -13.11 7.68
N GLN A 70 -6.40 -12.52 8.32
CA GLN A 70 -6.26 -11.08 8.45
C GLN A 70 -5.05 -10.62 7.68
N THR A 71 -5.13 -9.43 7.09
CA THR A 71 -4.01 -8.77 6.42
C THR A 71 -3.86 -7.35 6.90
N ARG A 72 -2.63 -6.85 6.87
CA ARG A 72 -2.34 -5.41 6.94
C ARG A 72 -1.17 -5.10 6.01
N PHE A 73 -1.14 -3.89 5.49
CA PHE A 73 0.04 -3.39 4.80
C PHE A 73 0.99 -2.76 5.81
N VAL A 74 2.28 -2.75 5.50
CA VAL A 74 3.31 -2.12 6.32
C VAL A 74 4.20 -1.29 5.44
N LEU A 75 4.28 0.00 5.70
CA LEU A 75 5.26 0.87 5.08
C LEU A 75 6.52 0.86 5.94
N GLN A 76 7.64 0.36 5.40
CA GLN A 76 8.91 0.27 6.11
C GLN A 76 9.94 1.23 5.51
N SER A 77 10.55 2.09 6.33
CA SER A 77 11.71 2.89 5.94
C SER A 77 12.92 1.99 5.72
N LEU A 78 13.59 2.12 4.58
CA LEU A 78 14.81 1.35 4.29
C LEU A 78 16.03 1.86 5.05
N ASP A 79 16.02 3.13 5.45
CA ASP A 79 17.13 3.77 6.16
C ASP A 79 17.08 3.49 7.68
N SER A 80 15.89 3.59 8.27
CA SER A 80 15.70 3.46 9.74
C SER A 80 15.10 2.13 10.18
N GLY A 81 14.51 1.36 9.26
CA GLY A 81 13.74 0.16 9.58
C GLY A 81 12.38 0.43 10.21
N LEU A 82 12.01 1.70 10.47
CA LEU A 82 10.73 2.08 11.08
C LEU A 82 9.55 1.56 10.25
N GLU A 83 8.59 0.92 10.92
CA GLU A 83 7.40 0.33 10.32
C GLU A 83 6.13 1.10 10.69
N ILE A 84 5.28 1.33 9.69
CA ILE A 84 4.00 2.02 9.84
C ILE A 84 2.92 1.10 9.26
N PRO A 85 2.22 0.35 10.10
CA PRO A 85 1.17 -0.56 9.64
C PRO A 85 -0.11 0.22 9.27
N THR A 86 -0.86 -0.33 8.32
CA THR A 86 -2.27 0.05 8.11
C THR A 86 -3.18 -0.65 9.09
N ASP A 87 -4.45 -0.25 9.09
CA ASP A 87 -5.52 -1.00 9.75
C ASP A 87 -5.58 -2.45 9.25
N ILE A 88 -6.06 -3.33 10.14
CA ILE A 88 -6.23 -4.75 9.87
C ILE A 88 -7.53 -4.95 9.10
N THR A 89 -7.47 -5.73 8.03
CA THR A 89 -8.65 -6.17 7.27
C THR A 89 -8.79 -7.68 7.39
N GLN A 90 -9.98 -8.16 7.74
CA GLN A 90 -10.31 -9.58 7.76
C GLN A 90 -10.90 -10.02 6.41
N HIS A 91 -10.51 -11.20 5.95
CA HIS A 91 -10.90 -11.77 4.67
C HIS A 91 -11.35 -13.21 4.82
N VAL A 92 -12.26 -13.61 3.94
CA VAL A 92 -12.61 -15.01 3.68
C VAL A 92 -12.75 -15.15 2.16
N SER A 93 -12.02 -16.08 1.56
CA SER A 93 -12.12 -16.33 0.11
C SER A 93 -12.74 -17.69 -0.16
N GLN A 94 -13.69 -17.71 -1.09
CA GLN A 94 -14.32 -18.94 -1.59
C GLN A 94 -13.66 -19.46 -2.88
N THR A 95 -12.55 -18.84 -3.31
CA THR A 95 -11.84 -19.23 -4.52
C THR A 95 -10.33 -19.30 -4.28
N PRO A 96 -9.59 -20.08 -5.10
CA PRO A 96 -8.14 -20.20 -4.94
C PRO A 96 -7.36 -18.91 -5.20
N ARG A 97 -7.97 -17.92 -5.88
CA ARG A 97 -7.34 -16.64 -6.21
C ARG A 97 -8.14 -15.51 -5.62
N PHE A 98 -7.49 -14.75 -4.77
CA PHE A 98 -8.13 -13.66 -4.05
C PHE A 98 -7.38 -12.36 -4.31
N ARG A 99 -8.11 -11.27 -4.56
CA ARG A 99 -7.52 -9.96 -4.88
C ARG A 99 -8.06 -8.94 -3.89
N THR A 100 -7.17 -8.20 -3.23
CA THR A 100 -7.57 -7.11 -2.35
C THR A 100 -7.25 -5.77 -2.97
N ARG A 101 -8.11 -4.79 -2.66
CA ARG A 101 -7.86 -3.36 -2.86
C ARG A 101 -8.14 -2.66 -1.54
N SER A 102 -7.13 -2.03 -0.96
CA SER A 102 -7.26 -1.14 0.19
C SER A 102 -6.99 0.29 -0.23
N LEU A 103 -7.65 1.24 0.42
CA LEU A 103 -7.50 2.66 0.13
C LEU A 103 -6.64 3.32 1.20
N GLY A 104 -5.73 4.17 0.75
CA GLY A 104 -4.89 4.97 1.61
C GLY A 104 -3.53 4.32 1.88
N LEU A 105 -2.47 5.12 1.78
CA LEU A 105 -1.17 4.80 2.34
C LEU A 105 -0.93 5.70 3.56
N PRO A 106 -0.42 5.17 4.70
CA PRO A 106 -0.05 6.01 5.84
C PRO A 106 0.96 7.08 5.43
N HIS A 107 0.79 8.30 5.94
CA HIS A 107 1.74 9.38 5.66
C HIS A 107 3.12 9.03 6.26
N PRO A 108 4.19 8.99 5.46
CA PRO A 108 5.53 8.71 5.97
C PRO A 108 6.01 9.86 6.88
N PRO A 109 6.75 9.58 7.96
CA PRO A 109 7.21 10.59 8.91
C PRO A 109 8.39 11.41 8.35
N VAL A 110 9.14 10.85 7.41
CA VAL A 110 10.29 11.49 6.75
C VAL A 110 10.32 11.15 5.27
N VAL A 111 10.95 11.99 4.46
CA VAL A 111 11.31 11.64 3.08
C VAL A 111 12.36 10.54 3.04
N GLY A 112 12.43 9.80 1.93
CA GLY A 112 13.43 8.77 1.72
C GLY A 112 12.88 7.53 1.04
N SER A 113 13.67 6.46 1.12
CA SER A 113 13.32 5.18 0.49
C SER A 113 12.53 4.28 1.44
N TYR A 114 11.45 3.71 0.93
CA TYR A 114 10.56 2.82 1.65
C TYR A 114 10.28 1.56 0.84
N ALA A 115 9.85 0.52 1.55
CA ALA A 115 9.21 -0.65 0.96
C ALA A 115 7.80 -0.79 1.54
N LEU A 116 6.80 -0.90 0.67
CA LEU A 116 5.51 -1.45 1.06
C LEU A 116 5.66 -2.96 1.18
N LYS A 117 5.17 -3.49 2.30
CA LYS A 117 5.11 -4.92 2.59
C LYS A 117 3.69 -5.30 2.97
N VAL A 118 3.43 -6.60 3.03
CA VAL A 118 2.15 -7.13 3.50
C VAL A 118 2.38 -8.20 4.56
N ASP A 119 1.67 -8.04 5.67
CA ASP A 119 1.59 -9.03 6.73
C ASP A 119 0.25 -9.73 6.64
N TRP A 120 0.25 -11.01 6.97
CA TRP A 120 -0.99 -11.76 7.15
C TRP A 120 -0.88 -12.67 8.37
N ARG A 121 -2.04 -13.07 8.90
CA ARG A 121 -2.14 -14.11 9.93
C ARG A 121 -3.46 -14.86 9.80
N SER A 122 -3.48 -16.13 10.18
CA SER A 122 -4.74 -16.83 10.44
C SER A 122 -5.41 -16.25 11.70
N ASP A 123 -6.73 -16.39 11.82
CA ASP A 123 -7.45 -15.89 13.00
C ASP A 123 -6.94 -16.54 14.30
N ASP A 124 -6.51 -17.80 14.24
CA ASP A 124 -5.99 -18.55 15.40
C ASP A 124 -4.50 -18.29 15.70
N SER A 125 -3.81 -17.43 14.93
CA SER A 125 -2.38 -17.15 15.12
C SER A 125 -2.16 -15.87 15.91
N GLU A 126 -1.31 -15.96 16.94
CA GLU A 126 -0.86 -14.78 17.69
C GLU A 126 0.15 -13.91 16.90
N GLY A 127 0.88 -14.52 15.97
CA GLY A 127 1.96 -13.87 15.21
C GLY A 127 1.54 -13.42 13.80
N TRP A 128 2.14 -12.31 13.35
CA TRP A 128 2.09 -11.87 11.96
C TRP A 128 3.16 -12.57 11.14
N ILE A 129 2.79 -13.04 9.96
CA ILE A 129 3.70 -13.58 8.96
C ILE A 129 3.87 -12.53 7.88
N ARG A 130 5.14 -12.18 7.60
CA ARG A 130 5.48 -11.25 6.54
C ARG A 130 5.66 -11.98 5.23
N ASP A 131 4.96 -11.52 4.19
CA ASP A 131 5.24 -12.00 2.84
C ASP A 131 6.58 -11.45 2.32
N LEU A 132 7.20 -12.17 1.40
CA LEU A 132 8.50 -11.80 0.82
C LEU A 132 8.38 -10.71 -0.23
N LEU A 133 7.18 -10.52 -0.82
CA LEU A 133 6.97 -9.46 -1.78
C LEU A 133 7.08 -8.09 -1.14
N THR A 134 7.79 -7.21 -1.86
CA THR A 134 7.93 -5.80 -1.49
C THR A 134 7.67 -4.96 -2.72
N TRP A 135 7.05 -3.80 -2.51
CA TRP A 135 6.90 -2.78 -3.55
C TRP A 135 7.74 -1.56 -3.20
N PRO A 136 8.68 -1.13 -4.06
CA PRO A 136 9.56 -0.01 -3.76
C PRO A 136 8.78 1.30 -3.80
N LEU A 137 9.11 2.21 -2.87
CA LEU A 137 8.50 3.52 -2.81
C LEU A 137 9.52 4.57 -2.39
N ASN A 138 9.75 5.55 -3.25
CA ASN A 138 10.50 6.75 -2.90
C ASN A 138 9.52 7.85 -2.44
N VAL A 139 9.84 8.52 -1.34
CA VAL A 139 9.07 9.66 -0.84
C VAL A 139 9.94 10.90 -0.93
N ALA A 140 9.51 11.88 -1.73
CA ALA A 140 10.23 13.12 -1.95
C ALA A 140 9.35 14.33 -1.62
N GLU A 141 9.95 15.46 -1.24
CA GLU A 141 9.22 16.72 -1.13
C GLU A 141 9.02 17.36 -2.50
N VAL A 142 7.83 17.94 -2.72
CA VAL A 142 7.58 18.76 -3.92
C VAL A 142 8.47 20.00 -3.84
N GLN A 143 9.39 20.17 -4.79
CA GLN A 143 10.10 21.44 -4.94
C GLN A 143 9.12 22.51 -5.47
N PRO A 144 9.07 23.70 -4.86
CA PRO A 144 8.27 24.79 -5.40
C PRO A 144 8.79 25.16 -6.80
N ARG A 145 7.90 25.22 -7.80
CA ARG A 145 8.25 25.78 -9.11
C ARG A 145 8.65 27.25 -8.91
N PRO A 146 9.75 27.73 -9.51
CA PRO A 146 10.08 29.15 -9.47
C PRO A 146 8.94 29.95 -10.09
N ALA A 147 8.51 31.01 -9.40
CA ALA A 147 7.51 31.92 -9.93
C ALA A 147 8.05 32.55 -11.22
N VAL A 148 7.33 32.38 -12.33
CA VAL A 148 7.65 33.08 -13.57
C VAL A 148 7.24 34.53 -13.39
N THR A 149 8.21 35.41 -13.10
CA THR A 149 8.00 36.85 -13.13
C THR A 149 7.91 37.27 -14.60
N MET A 150 6.72 37.59 -15.10
CA MET A 150 6.62 38.30 -16.38
C MET A 150 7.06 39.75 -16.14
N HIS A 151 8.09 40.18 -16.86
CA HIS A 151 8.58 41.56 -16.89
C HIS A 151 7.73 42.42 -17.83
#